data_AF-A0A2T2R7Z7-F1
#
_entry.id   AF-A0A2T2R7Z7-F1
#
_cell.length_a   1.000
_cell.length_b   1.000
_cell.length_c   1.000
_cell.angle_alpha   90.00
_cell.angle_beta   90.00
_cell.angle_gamma   90.00
#
_symmetry.space_group_name_H-M   'P 1'
#
loop_
_entity.id
_entity.type
_entity.pdbx_description
1 polymer ?
#
loop_
_entity_poly.entity_id
_entity_poly.type
_entity_poly.pdbx_seq_one_letter_code
_entity_poly.pdbx_strand_id
1 'polypeptide(L)'
;MIELMYDVTPSADFAFHTAFEGPADFASGITDLVNAGADVIVDDVFYKSQPFFQDSVIAQAADQAADAGVPYFSSAGNANRQSHETDFRDSGQTFDLFGGDDKDDSLAHDFDPGSGTDILQEFSLANNESIGLSFQWDQPHAQAGGTGSANDMDIFVVNDNGQIVTGSADTNVNGDPVEFLNFTNTTGSAANFNLLITQYLPAGGPTPGKIKYIDFSGGTSDAEFFTNSSTSFGHPNAAGAAGVGAAFYGDTPECGTNPPQVEDFSSAGGTEILFDTDGNRLNSPEVRDQPRFTAPDGTNTTFFGSDIAQDSDSSPNFFGTSAAAPHAAAVAALMQEAAGGPNSLTPEEIYTALENTAIDMGDSGFDFNTGNGLIQAPEAIEAVADQGNESPTAVNNTASTEEDTATTINVLSNDDFGGDGPASNSLVIASAASNGNAAVDNSGTPNDPTDDRI
;
A
#
# COMPACT_ATOMS: atom_id res chain seq x y z
N MET A 1 -15.78 -5.63 2.83
CA MET A 1 -14.49 -6.14 3.34
C MET A 1 -14.61 -7.44 4.13
N ILE A 2 -15.20 -7.47 5.34
CA ILE A 2 -15.18 -8.68 6.21
C ILE A 2 -15.76 -9.91 5.52
N GLU A 3 -16.84 -9.79 4.73
CA GLU A 3 -17.37 -10.93 3.96
C GLU A 3 -16.33 -11.53 3.00
N LEU A 4 -15.57 -10.69 2.29
CA LEU A 4 -14.52 -11.13 1.38
C LEU A 4 -13.40 -11.87 2.14
N MET A 5 -13.02 -11.34 3.30
CA MET A 5 -12.02 -12.02 4.14
C MET A 5 -12.55 -13.34 4.68
N TYR A 6 -13.82 -13.40 5.09
CA TYR A 6 -14.46 -14.61 5.60
C TYR A 6 -14.52 -15.72 4.54
N ASP A 7 -14.74 -15.38 3.28
CA ASP A 7 -14.76 -16.36 2.19
C ASP A 7 -13.40 -17.03 1.98
N VAL A 8 -12.30 -16.32 2.25
CA VAL A 8 -10.93 -16.84 2.16
C VAL A 8 -10.48 -17.47 3.49
N THR A 9 -10.89 -16.90 4.63
CA THR A 9 -10.44 -17.25 5.99
C THR A 9 -11.61 -17.42 6.98
N PRO A 10 -12.48 -18.42 6.78
CA PRO A 10 -13.74 -18.53 7.54
C PRO A 10 -13.58 -18.83 9.03
N SER A 11 -12.38 -19.23 9.46
CA SER A 11 -12.07 -19.54 10.87
C SER A 11 -11.37 -18.38 11.61
N ALA A 12 -11.07 -17.27 10.92
CA ALA A 12 -10.47 -16.10 11.54
C ALA A 12 -11.47 -15.38 12.46
N ASP A 13 -10.96 -14.78 13.53
CA ASP A 13 -11.72 -13.83 14.35
C ASP A 13 -11.65 -12.44 13.70
N PHE A 14 -12.79 -11.73 13.67
CA PHE A 14 -12.89 -10.42 13.03
C PHE A 14 -13.16 -9.31 14.04
N ALA A 15 -12.33 -8.27 14.00
CA ALA A 15 -12.54 -7.00 14.70
C ALA A 15 -12.86 -5.89 13.69
N PHE A 16 -13.60 -4.87 14.14
CA PHE A 16 -13.99 -3.74 13.30
C PHE A 16 -13.83 -2.42 14.06
N HIS A 17 -13.23 -1.45 13.39
CA HIS A 17 -13.27 -0.04 13.76
C HIS A 17 -13.72 0.77 12.54
N THR A 18 -14.54 1.79 12.75
CA THR A 18 -14.93 2.67 11.64
C THR A 18 -13.76 3.55 11.23
N ALA A 19 -13.62 3.82 9.94
CA ALA A 19 -12.65 4.79 9.42
C ALA A 19 -13.31 6.15 9.13
N PHE A 20 -14.61 6.35 9.41
CA PHE A 20 -15.41 7.49 8.91
C PHE A 20 -15.54 8.70 9.84
N GLU A 21 -15.04 8.64 11.07
CA GLU A 21 -15.15 9.76 12.03
C GLU A 21 -13.96 10.75 11.93
N GLY A 22 -13.17 10.65 10.85
CA GLY A 22 -12.07 11.55 10.51
C GLY A 22 -10.68 10.91 10.63
N PRO A 23 -9.62 11.57 10.10
CA PRO A 23 -8.27 11.00 10.06
C PRO A 23 -7.68 10.65 11.44
N ALA A 24 -7.97 11.46 12.47
CA ALA A 24 -7.49 11.20 13.82
C ALA A 24 -8.18 10.00 14.48
N ASP A 25 -9.49 9.81 14.24
CA ASP A 25 -10.22 8.64 14.71
C ASP A 25 -9.74 7.38 13.99
N PHE A 26 -9.53 7.46 12.68
CA PHE A 26 -8.98 6.35 11.91
C PHE A 26 -7.59 5.93 12.43
N ALA A 27 -6.67 6.87 12.65
CA ALA A 27 -5.37 6.59 13.24
C ALA A 27 -5.47 5.94 14.64
N SER A 28 -6.39 6.44 15.49
CA SER A 28 -6.68 5.83 16.79
C SER A 28 -7.23 4.41 16.63
N GLY A 29 -8.11 4.19 15.65
CA GLY A 29 -8.71 2.89 15.36
C GLY A 29 -7.68 1.83 14.99
N ILE A 30 -6.65 2.19 14.22
CA ILE A 30 -5.52 1.30 13.93
C ILE A 30 -4.82 0.88 15.24
N THR A 31 -4.53 1.86 16.11
CA THR A 31 -3.92 1.59 17.42
C THR A 31 -4.81 0.73 18.31
N ASP A 32 -6.12 0.96 18.31
CA ASP A 32 -7.09 0.20 19.08
C ASP A 32 -7.21 -1.25 18.59
N LEU A 33 -7.13 -1.49 17.28
CA LEU A 33 -7.09 -2.83 16.69
C LEU A 33 -5.82 -3.58 17.06
N VAL A 34 -4.65 -2.92 17.02
CA VAL A 34 -3.39 -3.50 17.51
C VAL A 34 -3.52 -3.88 18.99
N ASN A 35 -4.03 -2.97 19.83
CA ASN A 35 -4.23 -3.22 21.27
C ASN A 35 -5.27 -4.31 21.56
N ALA A 36 -6.22 -4.53 20.64
CA ALA A 36 -7.18 -5.63 20.72
C ALA A 36 -6.58 -6.99 20.34
N GLY A 37 -5.33 -7.02 19.85
CA GLY A 37 -4.62 -8.23 19.45
C GLY A 37 -4.89 -8.63 18.00
N ALA A 38 -5.11 -7.67 17.10
CA ALA A 38 -5.21 -7.96 15.67
C ALA A 38 -3.88 -8.49 15.12
N ASP A 39 -3.93 -9.61 14.40
CA ASP A 39 -2.76 -10.22 13.75
C ASP A 39 -2.51 -9.69 12.33
N VAL A 40 -3.54 -9.13 11.71
CA VAL A 40 -3.51 -8.46 10.39
C VAL A 40 -4.53 -7.32 10.43
N ILE A 41 -4.18 -6.15 9.89
CA ILE A 41 -5.09 -5.02 9.75
C ILE A 41 -5.26 -4.68 8.28
N VAL A 42 -6.49 -4.36 7.88
CA VAL A 42 -6.79 -3.91 6.53
C VAL A 42 -7.85 -2.82 6.52
N ASP A 43 -7.72 -1.87 5.59
CA ASP A 43 -8.72 -0.86 5.31
C ASP A 43 -9.05 -0.74 3.81
N ASP A 44 -10.16 -0.08 3.50
CA ASP A 44 -10.58 0.25 2.15
C ASP A 44 -10.99 1.72 1.97
N VAL A 45 -10.53 2.62 2.85
CA VAL A 45 -11.02 3.99 2.97
C VAL A 45 -9.90 5.01 2.85
N PHE A 46 -10.01 5.91 1.87
CA PHE A 46 -9.10 7.03 1.72
C PHE A 46 -9.74 8.38 2.08
N TYR A 47 -8.91 9.30 2.55
CA TYR A 47 -9.24 10.71 2.71
C TYR A 47 -8.53 11.54 1.64
N LYS A 48 -9.29 12.25 0.81
CA LYS A 48 -8.76 13.13 -0.26
C LYS A 48 -7.86 14.26 0.27
N SER A 49 -7.95 14.57 1.56
CA SER A 49 -7.16 15.58 2.28
C SER A 49 -5.87 15.04 2.89
N GLN A 50 -5.60 13.74 2.78
CA GLN A 50 -4.30 13.23 3.22
C GLN A 50 -3.19 13.87 2.40
N PRO A 51 -2.05 14.17 3.03
CA PRO A 51 -0.93 14.75 2.32
C PRO A 51 -0.45 13.82 1.20
N PHE A 52 -0.12 14.41 0.06
CA PHE A 52 0.58 13.70 -1.01
C PHE A 52 2.06 13.51 -0.67
N PHE A 53 2.68 14.53 -0.07
CA PHE A 53 4.13 14.65 0.07
C PHE A 53 4.67 14.43 1.50
N GLN A 54 3.82 14.01 2.43
CA GLN A 54 4.15 13.79 3.85
C GLN A 54 3.31 12.64 4.39
N ASP A 55 3.85 11.86 5.33
CA ASP A 55 3.04 10.81 5.98
C ASP A 55 1.96 11.43 6.87
N SER A 56 0.70 11.09 6.57
CA SER A 56 -0.47 11.46 7.38
C SER A 56 -0.42 10.81 8.77
N VAL A 57 -1.25 11.27 9.70
CA VAL A 57 -1.41 10.56 11.00
C VAL A 57 -1.90 9.11 10.84
N ILE A 58 -2.59 8.80 9.74
CA ILE A 58 -3.03 7.43 9.42
C ILE A 58 -1.83 6.62 8.92
N ALA A 59 -1.00 7.19 8.04
CA ALA A 59 0.23 6.54 7.56
C ALA A 59 1.19 6.25 8.73
N GLN A 60 1.36 7.23 9.63
CA GLN A 60 2.15 7.07 10.86
C GLN A 60 1.59 5.95 11.78
N ALA A 61 0.27 5.80 11.85
CA ALA A 61 -0.36 4.73 12.63
C ALA A 61 -0.20 3.35 11.94
N ALA A 62 -0.24 3.29 10.61
CA ALA A 62 0.06 2.09 9.84
C ALA A 62 1.53 1.65 10.03
N ASP A 63 2.48 2.59 9.99
CA ASP A 63 3.89 2.32 10.29
C ASP A 63 4.07 1.80 11.72
N GLN A 64 3.37 2.39 12.70
CA GLN A 64 3.38 1.92 14.09
C GLN A 64 2.79 0.52 14.26
N ALA A 65 1.77 0.15 13.48
CA ALA A 65 1.23 -1.20 13.47
C ALA A 65 2.26 -2.21 12.93
N ALA A 66 2.93 -1.86 11.83
CA ALA A 66 4.00 -2.67 11.26
C ALA A 66 5.18 -2.84 12.23
N ASP A 67 5.61 -1.77 12.90
CA ASP A 67 6.64 -1.80 13.95
C ASP A 67 6.24 -2.68 15.15
N ALA A 68 4.94 -2.79 15.42
CA ALA A 68 4.38 -3.69 16.44
C ALA A 68 4.26 -5.15 15.96
N GLY A 69 4.67 -5.46 14.73
CA GLY A 69 4.60 -6.80 14.14
C GLY A 69 3.28 -7.12 13.44
N VAL A 70 2.38 -6.14 13.28
CA VAL A 70 1.05 -6.33 12.67
C VAL A 70 1.07 -5.81 11.23
N PRO A 71 1.02 -6.67 10.19
CA PRO A 71 0.96 -6.22 8.81
C PRO A 71 -0.30 -5.41 8.55
N TYR A 72 -0.12 -4.27 7.87
CA TYR A 72 -1.17 -3.34 7.48
C TYR A 72 -1.35 -3.35 5.97
N PHE A 73 -2.58 -3.58 5.50
CA PHE A 73 -2.96 -3.56 4.09
C PHE A 73 -3.94 -2.44 3.83
N SER A 74 -3.80 -1.76 2.69
CA SER A 74 -4.70 -0.66 2.32
C SER A 74 -5.01 -0.67 0.83
N SER A 75 -6.19 -0.22 0.45
CA SER A 75 -6.56 -0.07 -0.95
C SER A 75 -5.70 1.01 -1.61
N ALA A 76 -5.08 0.71 -2.76
CA ALA A 76 -4.20 1.68 -3.44
C ALA A 76 -4.96 2.92 -3.97
N GLY A 77 -6.28 2.82 -4.16
CA GLY A 77 -7.13 3.84 -4.74
C GLY A 77 -7.65 3.46 -6.13
N ASN A 78 -8.64 4.21 -6.62
CA ASN A 78 -9.34 3.94 -7.88
C ASN A 78 -9.25 5.14 -8.86
N ALA A 79 -8.09 5.80 -8.91
CA ALA A 79 -7.87 6.98 -9.73
C ALA A 79 -6.85 6.76 -10.86
N ASN A 80 -6.41 5.53 -11.14
CA ASN A 80 -5.42 5.19 -12.18
C ASN A 80 -4.20 6.13 -12.12
N ARG A 81 -4.01 6.95 -13.16
CA ARG A 81 -3.01 7.98 -13.32
C ARG A 81 -3.67 9.33 -13.60
N GLN A 82 -4.90 9.51 -13.10
CA GLN A 82 -5.71 10.72 -13.27
C GLN A 82 -5.14 11.88 -12.45
N SER A 83 -3.91 12.30 -12.75
CA SER A 83 -3.22 13.38 -12.06
C SER A 83 -2.26 14.16 -12.94
N HIS A 84 -2.03 15.40 -12.53
CA HIS A 84 -0.97 16.26 -13.03
C HIS A 84 -0.03 16.58 -11.87
N GLU A 85 1.28 16.43 -12.08
CA GLU A 85 2.32 16.77 -11.12
C GLU A 85 3.48 17.48 -11.82
N THR A 86 3.90 18.62 -11.28
CA THR A 86 4.98 19.39 -11.89
C THR A 86 5.64 20.34 -10.89
N ASP A 87 6.82 20.85 -11.23
CA ASP A 87 7.42 21.96 -10.49
C ASP A 87 6.58 23.22 -10.68
N PHE A 88 6.34 24.00 -9.63
CA PHE A 88 5.69 25.29 -9.84
C PHE A 88 6.62 26.20 -10.65
N ARG A 89 6.13 26.68 -11.79
CA ARG A 89 6.79 27.67 -12.63
C ARG A 89 6.11 29.02 -12.50
N ASP A 90 6.90 30.02 -12.13
CA ASP A 90 6.47 31.42 -12.12
C ASP A 90 6.29 31.91 -13.57
N SER A 91 5.04 32.18 -13.96
CA SER A 91 4.71 32.70 -15.30
C SER A 91 5.11 34.16 -15.52
N GLY A 92 5.45 34.89 -14.44
CA GLY A 92 5.59 36.34 -14.43
C GLY A 92 4.28 37.10 -14.62
N GLN A 93 3.14 36.41 -14.68
CA GLN A 93 1.81 37.00 -14.87
C GLN A 93 1.02 37.01 -13.57
N THR A 94 0.55 38.20 -13.20
CA THR A 94 -0.23 38.43 -11.99
C THR A 94 -1.63 38.94 -12.34
N PHE A 95 -2.60 38.57 -11.52
CA PHE A 95 -4.01 38.93 -11.69
C PHE A 95 -4.54 39.56 -10.40
N ASP A 96 -5.56 40.41 -10.54
CA ASP A 96 -6.38 40.91 -9.44
C ASP A 96 -7.66 40.06 -9.39
N LEU A 97 -7.64 39.01 -8.55
CA LEU A 97 -8.74 38.05 -8.47
C LEU A 97 -9.75 38.40 -7.36
N PHE A 98 -9.31 39.09 -6.31
CA PHE A 98 -10.12 39.31 -5.10
C PHE A 98 -10.56 40.76 -4.90
N GLY A 99 -10.20 41.69 -5.80
CA GLY A 99 -10.77 43.04 -5.84
C GLY A 99 -10.39 43.94 -4.66
N GLY A 100 -9.18 43.74 -4.12
CA GLY A 100 -8.60 44.50 -3.00
C GLY A 100 -7.93 45.81 -3.43
N ASP A 101 -7.36 46.53 -2.45
CA ASP A 101 -6.50 47.71 -2.73
C ASP A 101 -5.16 47.30 -3.37
N ASP A 102 -4.70 46.07 -3.10
CA ASP A 102 -3.55 45.45 -3.74
C ASP A 102 -3.97 44.85 -5.06
N LYS A 103 -3.63 45.53 -6.15
CA LYS A 103 -3.75 45.00 -7.51
C LYS A 103 -2.62 44.00 -7.73
N ASP A 104 -2.85 42.99 -8.57
CA ASP A 104 -1.84 41.99 -8.95
C ASP A 104 -1.45 41.06 -7.77
N ASP A 105 -2.45 40.48 -7.11
CA ASP A 105 -2.31 39.69 -5.89
C ASP A 105 -2.11 38.18 -6.14
N SER A 106 -2.44 37.67 -7.33
CA SER A 106 -2.36 36.25 -7.65
C SER A 106 -1.36 35.98 -8.78
N LEU A 107 -0.22 35.35 -8.47
CA LEU A 107 0.78 34.92 -9.44
C LEU A 107 0.38 33.60 -10.09
N ALA A 108 0.24 33.55 -11.41
CA ALA A 108 -0.16 32.33 -12.12
C ALA A 108 1.00 31.35 -12.33
N HIS A 109 0.67 30.06 -12.22
CA HIS A 109 1.51 28.95 -12.66
C HIS A 109 1.64 28.94 -14.18
N ASP A 110 2.84 28.60 -14.69
CA ASP A 110 3.09 28.27 -16.09
C ASP A 110 3.11 26.75 -16.31
N PHE A 111 2.06 26.25 -16.97
CA PHE A 111 1.93 24.84 -17.30
C PHE A 111 2.84 24.40 -18.44
N ASP A 112 3.28 25.30 -19.33
CA ASP A 112 4.18 24.96 -20.44
C ASP A 112 5.59 24.61 -19.88
N PRO A 113 6.07 23.35 -20.03
CA PRO A 113 7.41 22.98 -19.58
C PRO A 113 8.52 23.51 -20.51
N GLY A 114 8.15 24.10 -21.65
CA GLY A 114 9.04 24.64 -22.66
C GLY A 114 9.51 26.06 -22.37
N SER A 115 9.74 26.82 -23.45
CA SER A 115 10.16 28.22 -23.37
C SER A 115 9.01 29.21 -23.56
N GLY A 116 7.79 28.71 -23.82
CA GLY A 116 6.60 29.51 -23.87
C GLY A 116 6.12 29.85 -22.46
N THR A 117 4.94 30.46 -22.38
CA THR A 117 4.22 30.63 -21.13
C THR A 117 2.76 30.34 -21.42
N ASP A 118 2.23 29.32 -20.75
CA ASP A 118 0.82 28.97 -20.77
C ASP A 118 0.29 28.86 -19.35
N ILE A 119 -0.57 29.80 -18.98
CA ILE A 119 -1.11 29.87 -17.61
C ILE A 119 -2.40 29.06 -17.46
N LEU A 120 -2.88 28.48 -18.55
CA LEU A 120 -4.08 27.68 -18.59
C LEU A 120 -3.69 26.23 -18.84
N GLN A 121 -4.53 25.33 -18.33
CA GLN A 121 -4.51 23.92 -18.70
C GLN A 121 -5.88 23.57 -19.27
N GLU A 122 -6.01 23.58 -20.59
CA GLU A 122 -7.24 23.26 -21.32
C GLU A 122 -7.63 21.78 -21.11
N PHE A 123 -8.92 21.52 -20.89
CA PHE A 123 -9.55 20.20 -20.86
C PHE A 123 -11.00 20.29 -21.37
N SER A 124 -11.60 19.17 -21.78
CA SER A 124 -12.98 19.15 -22.26
C SER A 124 -13.90 18.31 -21.40
N LEU A 125 -15.14 18.78 -21.21
CA LEU A 125 -16.17 18.03 -20.49
C LEU A 125 -17.40 17.88 -21.36
N ALA A 126 -17.91 16.65 -21.48
CA ALA A 126 -19.26 16.40 -21.98
C ALA A 126 -20.31 17.03 -21.03
N ASN A 127 -21.52 17.23 -21.54
CA ASN A 127 -22.60 17.71 -20.68
C ASN A 127 -22.91 16.70 -19.57
N ASN A 128 -22.95 17.17 -18.33
CA ASN A 128 -23.05 16.43 -17.07
C ASN A 128 -21.80 15.65 -16.65
N GLU A 129 -20.68 15.77 -17.37
CA GLU A 129 -19.38 15.28 -16.91
C GLU A 129 -18.80 16.23 -15.85
N SER A 130 -17.97 15.69 -14.95
CA SER A 130 -17.46 16.42 -13.79
C SER A 130 -15.97 16.21 -13.58
N ILE A 131 -15.36 17.16 -12.88
CA ILE A 131 -14.04 17.03 -12.27
C ILE A 131 -14.19 17.13 -10.75
N GLY A 132 -13.35 16.39 -10.02
CA GLY A 132 -13.31 16.41 -8.56
C GLY A 132 -11.87 16.35 -8.09
N LEU A 133 -11.26 17.51 -7.93
CA LEU A 133 -9.82 17.67 -7.71
C LEU A 133 -9.48 17.76 -6.22
N SER A 134 -8.43 17.05 -5.81
CA SER A 134 -7.62 17.40 -4.65
C SER A 134 -6.32 18.00 -5.16
N PHE A 135 -6.12 19.30 -4.93
CA PHE A 135 -4.93 20.04 -5.35
C PHE A 135 -4.06 20.30 -4.12
N GLN A 136 -2.78 19.95 -4.18
CA GLN A 136 -1.82 20.14 -3.10
C GLN A 136 -0.47 20.61 -3.64
N TRP A 137 0.32 21.21 -2.76
CA TRP A 137 1.66 21.69 -3.07
C TRP A 137 2.62 21.34 -1.96
N ASP A 138 3.91 21.42 -2.25
CA ASP A 138 4.98 20.92 -1.40
C ASP A 138 5.29 21.85 -0.21
N GLN A 139 4.34 21.92 0.71
CA GLN A 139 4.46 22.51 2.04
C GLN A 139 4.09 21.50 3.14
N PRO A 140 4.52 21.74 4.39
CA PRO A 140 4.17 20.85 5.50
C PRO A 140 2.68 20.87 5.80
N HIS A 141 2.09 19.70 6.07
CA HIS A 141 0.70 19.60 6.53
C HIS A 141 0.62 19.80 8.05
N ALA A 142 -0.26 20.69 8.49
CA ALA A 142 -0.54 20.92 9.91
C ALA A 142 -1.17 19.67 10.56
N GLN A 143 -2.08 18.99 9.85
CA GLN A 143 -2.74 17.78 10.36
C GLN A 143 -1.79 16.59 10.53
N ALA A 144 -0.64 16.60 9.85
CA ALA A 144 0.36 15.52 9.89
C ALA A 144 1.42 15.70 10.99
N GLY A 145 1.49 16.90 11.60
CA GLY A 145 2.50 17.26 12.60
C GLY A 145 3.40 18.44 12.21
N GLY A 146 3.29 18.92 10.96
CA GLY A 146 4.04 20.06 10.44
C GLY A 146 3.51 21.41 10.93
N THR A 147 4.22 22.49 10.57
CA THR A 147 3.82 23.87 10.90
C THR A 147 2.66 24.41 10.05
N GLY A 148 2.20 23.65 9.06
CA GLY A 148 1.27 24.10 8.04
C GLY A 148 1.94 24.91 6.91
N SER A 149 1.15 25.24 5.91
CA SER A 149 1.59 25.97 4.72
C SER A 149 2.04 27.40 5.05
N ALA A 150 3.18 27.82 4.51
CA ALA A 150 3.65 29.20 4.62
C ALA A 150 3.11 30.12 3.53
N ASN A 151 2.46 29.56 2.51
CA ASN A 151 1.87 30.27 1.37
C ASN A 151 0.41 29.82 1.16
N ASP A 152 -0.24 30.45 0.20
CA ASP A 152 -1.65 30.32 -0.10
C ASP A 152 -1.79 30.13 -1.61
N MET A 153 -2.37 29.00 -2.02
CA MET A 153 -2.41 28.58 -3.41
C MET A 153 -3.86 28.29 -3.79
N ASP A 154 -4.30 28.86 -4.90
CA ASP A 154 -5.68 28.76 -5.36
C ASP A 154 -5.75 27.99 -6.69
N ILE A 155 -6.90 27.39 -6.95
CA ILE A 155 -7.20 26.71 -8.21
C ILE A 155 -8.59 27.11 -8.71
N PHE A 156 -8.69 27.42 -10.01
CA PHE A 156 -9.90 27.89 -10.65
C PHE A 156 -10.20 27.11 -11.93
N VAL A 157 -11.49 27.00 -12.25
CA VAL A 157 -11.95 26.62 -13.59
C VAL A 157 -12.35 27.88 -14.32
N VAL A 158 -11.81 28.05 -15.52
CA VAL A 158 -12.03 29.18 -16.42
C VAL A 158 -12.69 28.68 -17.69
N ASN A 159 -13.72 29.37 -18.19
CA ASN A 159 -14.33 29.04 -19.49
C ASN A 159 -13.56 29.66 -20.67
N ASP A 160 -13.90 29.28 -21.90
CA ASP A 160 -13.28 29.81 -23.13
C ASP A 160 -13.37 31.34 -23.31
N ASN A 161 -14.26 32.01 -22.59
CA ASN A 161 -14.34 33.48 -22.59
C ASN A 161 -13.39 34.13 -21.58
N GLY A 162 -12.55 33.35 -20.91
CA GLY A 162 -11.63 33.81 -19.86
C GLY A 162 -12.34 34.14 -18.54
N GLN A 163 -13.54 33.62 -18.31
CA GLN A 163 -14.30 33.86 -17.08
C GLN A 163 -14.11 32.71 -16.11
N ILE A 164 -13.72 33.01 -14.87
CA ILE A 164 -13.76 32.04 -13.77
C ILE A 164 -15.22 31.60 -13.56
N VAL A 165 -15.47 30.31 -13.69
CA VAL A 165 -16.80 29.70 -13.48
C VAL A 165 -16.91 29.02 -12.11
N THR A 166 -15.80 28.57 -11.54
CA THR A 166 -15.70 28.11 -10.15
C THR A 166 -14.23 28.15 -9.70
N GLY A 167 -13.98 28.03 -8.40
CA GLY A 167 -12.64 27.93 -7.84
C GLY A 167 -12.66 27.52 -6.38
N SER A 168 -11.48 27.17 -5.89
CA SER A 168 -11.17 26.91 -4.50
C SER A 168 -9.99 27.81 -4.13
N ALA A 169 -10.20 28.63 -3.12
CA ALA A 169 -9.32 29.72 -2.70
C ALA A 169 -9.44 29.91 -1.17
N ASP A 170 -9.38 28.80 -0.46
CA ASP A 170 -9.43 28.79 1.00
C ASP A 170 -8.08 29.28 1.54
N THR A 171 -8.07 30.09 2.61
CA THR A 171 -6.78 30.53 3.17
C THR A 171 -6.05 29.37 3.84
N ASN A 172 -4.92 28.94 3.28
CA ASN A 172 -4.15 27.78 3.76
C ASN A 172 -2.97 28.16 4.66
N VAL A 173 -2.72 29.45 4.91
CA VAL A 173 -1.59 29.90 5.75
C VAL A 173 -1.71 29.35 7.18
N ASN A 174 -0.70 28.61 7.63
CA ASN A 174 -0.65 27.79 8.86
C ASN A 174 -1.64 26.61 8.90
N GLY A 175 -2.36 26.35 7.80
CA GLY A 175 -3.23 25.20 7.60
C GLY A 175 -2.58 24.14 6.72
N ASP A 176 -3.38 23.23 6.19
CA ASP A 176 -2.91 22.22 5.25
C ASP A 176 -2.84 22.79 3.83
N PRO A 177 -1.80 22.47 3.05
CA PRO A 177 -1.63 22.91 1.67
C PRO A 177 -2.52 22.10 0.71
N VAL A 178 -3.83 22.28 0.83
CA VAL A 178 -4.83 21.56 0.04
C VAL A 178 -5.99 22.47 -0.36
N GLU A 179 -6.42 22.32 -1.60
CA GLU A 179 -7.64 22.90 -2.16
C GLU A 179 -8.52 21.79 -2.75
N PHE A 180 -9.84 21.94 -2.61
CA PHE A 180 -10.82 21.00 -3.17
C PHE A 180 -11.73 21.69 -4.17
N LEU A 181 -11.58 21.31 -5.44
CA LEU A 181 -12.40 21.85 -6.50
C LEU A 181 -13.32 20.78 -7.08
N ASN A 182 -14.63 21.06 -7.09
CA ASN A 182 -15.60 20.26 -7.84
C ASN A 182 -16.28 21.12 -8.89
N PHE A 183 -16.43 20.58 -10.09
CA PHE A 183 -17.11 21.26 -11.18
C PHE A 183 -17.81 20.26 -12.08
N THR A 184 -19.02 20.61 -12.54
CA THR A 184 -19.79 19.82 -13.51
C THR A 184 -20.18 20.72 -14.67
N ASN A 185 -19.90 20.27 -15.90
CA ASN A 185 -20.36 20.99 -17.08
C ASN A 185 -21.90 20.86 -17.21
N THR A 186 -22.60 21.97 -17.07
CA THR A 186 -24.07 22.04 -17.18
C THR A 186 -24.56 22.89 -18.36
N THR A 187 -23.68 23.16 -19.34
CA THR A 187 -23.95 24.07 -20.47
C THR A 187 -24.92 23.50 -21.52
N GLY A 188 -25.28 22.22 -21.43
CA GLY A 188 -26.19 21.54 -22.37
C GLY A 188 -25.48 20.84 -23.54
N SER A 189 -24.16 21.00 -23.69
CA SER A 189 -23.32 20.33 -24.68
C SER A 189 -21.91 20.12 -24.15
N ALA A 190 -21.07 19.40 -24.90
CA ALA A 190 -19.64 19.39 -24.63
C ALA A 190 -19.07 20.82 -24.75
N ALA A 191 -18.14 21.17 -23.87
CA ALA A 191 -17.49 22.48 -23.83
C ALA A 191 -16.06 22.34 -23.29
N ASN A 192 -15.19 23.28 -23.70
CA ASN A 192 -13.84 23.39 -23.19
C ASN A 192 -13.82 24.28 -21.94
N PHE A 193 -12.91 23.93 -21.04
CA PHE A 193 -12.61 24.64 -19.81
C PHE A 193 -11.11 24.64 -19.61
N ASN A 194 -10.63 25.46 -18.68
CA ASN A 194 -9.22 25.57 -18.36
C ASN A 194 -9.05 25.54 -16.84
N LEU A 195 -7.98 24.92 -16.36
CA LEU A 195 -7.51 25.14 -14.99
C LEU A 195 -6.57 26.35 -14.98
N LEU A 196 -6.73 27.20 -13.97
CA LEU A 196 -5.81 28.27 -13.62
C LEU A 196 -5.36 28.03 -12.17
N ILE A 197 -4.06 27.93 -11.94
CA ILE A 197 -3.47 27.77 -10.60
C ILE A 197 -2.71 29.05 -10.26
N THR A 198 -2.91 29.59 -9.07
CA THR A 198 -2.24 30.82 -8.64
C THR A 198 -1.67 30.73 -7.23
N GLN A 199 -0.57 31.44 -6.98
CA GLN A 199 -0.10 31.77 -5.63
C GLN A 199 -0.63 33.13 -5.21
N TYR A 200 -1.32 33.22 -4.07
CA TYR A 200 -1.74 34.48 -3.49
C TYR A 200 -0.56 35.17 -2.77
N LEU A 201 0.01 36.19 -3.43
CA LEU A 201 1.24 36.88 -3.02
C LEU A 201 1.13 37.61 -1.66
N PRO A 202 -0.01 38.23 -1.28
CA PRO A 202 -0.12 38.92 0.01
C PRO A 202 0.01 38.00 1.23
N ALA A 203 -0.28 36.71 1.10
CA ALA A 203 -0.02 35.72 2.15
C ALA A 203 1.48 35.58 2.46
N GLY A 204 2.34 35.86 1.48
CA GLY A 204 3.78 35.70 1.55
C GLY A 204 4.21 34.23 1.41
N GLY A 205 5.31 33.89 2.09
CA GLY A 205 5.93 32.57 1.98
C GLY A 205 6.78 32.38 0.72
N PRO A 206 7.56 31.29 0.64
CA PRO A 206 8.24 30.92 -0.59
C PRO A 206 7.22 30.45 -1.63
N THR A 207 7.50 30.65 -2.91
CA THR A 207 6.80 29.93 -3.98
C THR A 207 7.02 28.42 -3.79
N PRO A 208 5.98 27.58 -3.92
CA PRO A 208 6.15 26.13 -3.83
C PRO A 208 7.18 25.63 -4.84
N GLY A 209 7.87 24.54 -4.52
CA GLY A 209 8.73 23.85 -5.47
C GLY A 209 7.93 22.98 -6.43
N LYS A 210 6.90 22.30 -5.91
CA LYS A 210 6.12 21.28 -6.63
C LYS A 210 4.63 21.43 -6.32
N ILE A 211 3.81 21.18 -7.33
CA ILE A 211 2.36 21.15 -7.25
C ILE A 211 1.82 19.84 -7.84
N LYS A 212 0.68 19.37 -7.33
CA LYS A 212 0.00 18.18 -7.83
C LYS A 212 -1.50 18.30 -7.65
N TYR A 213 -2.27 17.88 -8.64
CA TYR A 213 -3.69 17.57 -8.43
C TYR A 213 -4.00 16.14 -8.87
N ILE A 214 -4.92 15.50 -8.15
CA ILE A 214 -5.55 14.23 -8.55
C ILE A 214 -7.02 14.49 -8.85
N ASP A 215 -7.50 14.01 -9.99
CA ASP A 215 -8.90 14.07 -10.39
C ASP A 215 -9.62 12.75 -10.12
N PHE A 216 -10.49 12.75 -9.12
CA PHE A 216 -11.27 11.58 -8.72
C PHE A 216 -12.55 11.38 -9.54
N SER A 217 -12.79 12.22 -10.56
CA SER A 217 -13.91 12.07 -11.49
C SER A 217 -13.47 11.73 -12.93
N GLY A 218 -12.19 11.90 -13.25
CA GLY A 218 -11.58 11.54 -14.55
C GLY A 218 -11.85 12.52 -15.71
N GLY A 219 -12.50 13.65 -15.43
CA GLY A 219 -12.86 14.65 -16.44
C GLY A 219 -11.70 15.52 -16.94
N THR A 220 -10.49 15.38 -16.38
CA THR A 220 -9.26 16.07 -16.82
C THR A 220 -8.31 15.17 -17.62
N SER A 221 -8.73 13.96 -18.00
CA SER A 221 -7.89 12.98 -18.69
C SER A 221 -7.34 13.44 -20.06
N ASP A 222 -7.98 14.41 -20.70
CA ASP A 222 -7.57 15.00 -21.98
C ASP A 222 -6.82 16.35 -21.81
N ALA A 223 -6.44 16.71 -20.59
CA ALA A 223 -5.82 17.98 -20.31
C ALA A 223 -4.49 18.18 -21.08
N GLU A 224 -4.24 19.39 -21.55
CA GLU A 224 -3.18 19.64 -22.54
C GLU A 224 -1.75 19.37 -22.03
N PHE A 225 -1.48 19.57 -20.74
CA PHE A 225 -0.20 19.32 -20.07
C PHE A 225 -0.27 18.16 -19.07
N PHE A 226 -1.20 17.22 -19.29
CA PHE A 226 -1.43 16.12 -18.36
C PHE A 226 -0.22 15.19 -18.25
N THR A 227 0.23 14.91 -17.02
CA THR A 227 1.48 14.15 -16.81
C THR A 227 1.25 12.66 -16.58
N ASN A 228 0.00 12.24 -16.36
CA ASN A 228 -0.34 10.85 -15.99
C ASN A 228 0.49 10.35 -14.79
N SER A 229 0.65 11.21 -13.79
CA SER A 229 1.46 10.92 -12.61
C SER A 229 0.75 9.95 -11.65
N SER A 230 1.46 9.52 -10.61
CA SER A 230 0.96 8.64 -9.54
C SER A 230 -0.34 9.15 -8.90
N THR A 231 -1.20 8.25 -8.44
CA THR A 231 -2.42 8.58 -7.68
C THR A 231 -2.63 7.75 -6.41
N SER A 232 -1.73 6.81 -6.09
CA SER A 232 -1.64 6.22 -4.75
C SER A 232 -0.87 7.17 -3.82
N PHE A 233 -1.45 7.54 -2.68
CA PHE A 233 -0.90 8.49 -1.70
C PHE A 233 -1.51 8.27 -0.31
N GLY A 234 -0.95 8.92 0.71
CA GLY A 234 -1.40 8.76 2.09
C GLY A 234 -1.01 7.41 2.67
N HIS A 235 -1.86 6.82 3.51
CA HIS A 235 -1.56 5.56 4.21
C HIS A 235 -1.34 4.30 3.33
N PRO A 236 -1.93 4.11 2.12
CA PRO A 236 -1.47 3.03 1.24
C PRO A 236 -0.04 3.22 0.71
N ASN A 237 0.50 4.44 0.81
CA ASN A 237 1.89 4.77 0.48
C ASN A 237 2.80 4.83 1.72
N ALA A 238 2.33 4.41 2.91
CA ALA A 238 3.15 4.35 4.12
C ALA A 238 4.29 3.33 3.97
N ALA A 239 5.40 3.51 4.68
CA ALA A 239 6.59 2.66 4.53
C ALA A 239 6.35 1.23 5.04
N GLY A 240 5.66 1.10 6.16
CA GLY A 240 5.29 -0.16 6.80
C GLY A 240 3.98 -0.78 6.30
N ALA A 241 3.29 -0.13 5.36
CA ALA A 241 2.05 -0.65 4.79
C ALA A 241 2.28 -1.42 3.48
N ALA A 242 1.26 -2.18 3.08
CA ALA A 242 1.11 -2.68 1.72
C ALA A 242 -0.12 -2.04 1.06
N GLY A 243 0.12 -1.10 0.14
CA GLY A 243 -0.89 -0.65 -0.82
C GLY A 243 -1.19 -1.76 -1.81
N VAL A 244 -2.47 -2.03 -2.05
CA VAL A 244 -2.93 -3.17 -2.87
C VAL A 244 -3.67 -2.70 -4.11
N GLY A 245 -3.13 -3.03 -5.28
CA GLY A 245 -3.78 -2.84 -6.58
C GLY A 245 -4.89 -3.86 -6.83
N ALA A 246 -5.74 -3.63 -7.83
CA ALA A 246 -6.86 -4.51 -8.17
C ALA A 246 -6.70 -5.19 -9.52
N ALA A 247 -7.10 -6.46 -9.59
CA ALA A 247 -7.27 -7.21 -10.83
C ALA A 247 -8.61 -7.95 -10.78
N PHE A 248 -9.43 -7.80 -11.81
CA PHE A 248 -10.68 -8.55 -11.88
C PHE A 248 -10.40 -10.04 -11.82
N TYR A 249 -11.05 -10.78 -10.91
CA TYR A 249 -10.79 -12.22 -10.77
C TYR A 249 -10.97 -12.98 -12.10
N GLY A 250 -11.89 -12.52 -12.96
CA GLY A 250 -12.14 -13.09 -14.29
C GLY A 250 -11.03 -12.84 -15.32
N ASP A 251 -10.16 -11.86 -15.08
CA ASP A 251 -9.00 -11.53 -15.91
C ASP A 251 -7.67 -12.04 -15.31
N THR A 252 -7.75 -13.13 -14.55
CA THR A 252 -6.59 -13.84 -13.97
C THR A 252 -6.31 -15.18 -14.68
N PRO A 253 -5.13 -15.80 -14.46
CA PRO A 253 -4.78 -17.08 -15.10
C PRO A 253 -5.76 -18.22 -14.82
N GLU A 254 -6.35 -18.28 -13.62
CA GLU A 254 -7.35 -19.29 -13.25
C GLU A 254 -8.62 -19.17 -14.11
N CYS A 255 -8.91 -17.96 -14.61
CA CYS A 255 -10.03 -17.68 -15.50
C CYS A 255 -9.62 -17.60 -16.99
N GLY A 256 -8.37 -17.94 -17.33
CA GLY A 256 -7.88 -18.07 -18.70
C GLY A 256 -7.17 -16.86 -19.28
N THR A 257 -6.85 -15.84 -18.47
CA THR A 257 -6.13 -14.63 -18.89
C THR A 257 -4.69 -14.66 -18.38
N ASN A 258 -3.71 -14.67 -19.30
CA ASN A 258 -2.28 -14.73 -18.96
C ASN A 258 -1.45 -13.86 -19.94
N PRO A 259 -0.70 -12.84 -19.47
CA PRO A 259 -0.56 -12.42 -18.06
C PRO A 259 -1.88 -11.90 -17.47
N PRO A 260 -2.05 -11.92 -16.13
CA PRO A 260 -3.21 -11.29 -15.48
C PRO A 260 -3.28 -9.81 -15.85
N GLN A 261 -4.48 -9.23 -15.88
CA GLN A 261 -4.68 -7.81 -16.22
C GLN A 261 -5.07 -7.00 -14.99
N VAL A 262 -4.46 -5.82 -14.85
CA VAL A 262 -4.79 -4.87 -13.78
C VAL A 262 -6.06 -4.12 -14.17
N GLU A 263 -6.88 -3.81 -13.18
CA GLU A 263 -8.05 -2.96 -13.39
C GLU A 263 -7.62 -1.55 -13.83
N ASP A 264 -8.25 -1.04 -14.89
CA ASP A 264 -7.90 0.26 -15.49
C ASP A 264 -8.12 1.44 -14.54
N PHE A 265 -8.82 1.26 -13.41
CA PHE A 265 -8.97 2.28 -12.38
C PHE A 265 -7.92 2.19 -11.28
N SER A 266 -7.17 1.08 -11.16
CA SER A 266 -6.25 0.83 -10.04
C SER A 266 -5.19 1.93 -9.96
N SER A 267 -5.13 2.62 -8.82
CA SER A 267 -4.22 3.75 -8.63
C SER A 267 -2.76 3.32 -8.68
N ALA A 268 -1.98 3.99 -9.52
CA ALA A 268 -0.55 3.76 -9.63
C ALA A 268 0.24 4.53 -8.57
N GLY A 269 1.34 3.95 -8.06
CA GLY A 269 2.24 4.62 -7.12
C GLY A 269 3.34 5.43 -7.78
N GLY A 270 4.39 5.71 -6.99
CA GLY A 270 5.45 6.65 -7.34
C GLY A 270 5.25 8.07 -6.80
N THR A 271 4.28 8.28 -5.90
CA THR A 271 4.13 9.57 -5.20
C THR A 271 5.27 9.75 -4.21
N GLU A 272 6.04 10.81 -4.39
CA GLU A 272 7.22 11.11 -3.55
C GLU A 272 6.83 11.62 -2.17
N ILE A 273 7.53 11.17 -1.13
CA ILE A 273 7.53 11.81 0.18
C ILE A 273 8.66 12.84 0.22
N LEU A 274 8.29 14.09 0.50
CA LEU A 274 9.19 15.25 0.50
C LEU A 274 9.46 15.78 1.91
N PHE A 275 8.65 15.39 2.89
CA PHE A 275 8.73 15.86 4.27
C PHE A 275 8.72 14.69 5.26
N ASP A 276 9.47 14.84 6.35
CA ASP A 276 9.33 13.95 7.51
C ASP A 276 8.01 14.23 8.27
N THR A 277 7.72 13.42 9.30
CA THR A 277 6.48 13.53 10.09
C THR A 277 6.35 14.87 10.83
N ASP A 278 7.47 15.52 11.16
CA ASP A 278 7.51 16.84 11.80
C ASP A 278 7.35 17.99 10.78
N GLY A 279 7.22 17.67 9.48
CA GLY A 279 7.08 18.65 8.41
C GLY A 279 8.40 19.27 7.96
N ASN A 280 9.55 18.69 8.30
CA ASN A 280 10.83 19.15 7.77
C ASN A 280 11.08 18.53 6.40
N ARG A 281 11.51 19.35 5.44
CA ARG A 281 11.85 18.86 4.11
C ARG A 281 13.02 17.88 4.16
N LEU A 282 12.86 16.74 3.52
CA LEU A 282 13.89 15.72 3.38
C LEU A 282 15.03 16.22 2.49
N ASN A 283 16.27 15.79 2.77
CA ASN A 283 17.43 16.13 1.94
C ASN A 283 17.35 15.52 0.53
N SER A 284 16.55 14.47 0.35
CA SER A 284 16.27 13.82 -0.92
C SER A 284 14.84 13.25 -0.83
N PRO A 285 14.03 13.40 -1.88
CA PRO A 285 12.72 12.75 -1.94
C PRO A 285 12.82 11.24 -1.71
N GLU A 286 11.87 10.68 -0.97
CA GLU A 286 11.71 9.25 -0.81
C GLU A 286 10.62 8.77 -1.79
N VAL A 287 10.93 7.73 -2.55
CA VAL A 287 9.96 7.03 -3.41
C VAL A 287 9.85 5.61 -2.87
N ARG A 288 8.63 5.19 -2.58
CA ARG A 288 8.33 3.87 -2.02
C ARG A 288 7.78 2.96 -3.10
N ASP A 289 8.14 1.69 -3.02
CA ASP A 289 7.70 0.64 -3.95
C ASP A 289 6.25 0.24 -3.62
N GLN A 290 5.32 1.14 -3.99
CA GLN A 290 3.88 1.01 -3.78
C GLN A 290 3.13 1.20 -5.10
N PRO A 291 1.92 0.61 -5.29
CA PRO A 291 1.40 -0.51 -4.48
C PRO A 291 2.39 -1.69 -4.52
N ARG A 292 2.50 -2.44 -3.42
CA ARG A 292 3.48 -3.55 -3.35
C ARG A 292 3.14 -4.69 -4.30
N PHE A 293 1.85 -4.94 -4.50
CA PHE A 293 1.31 -6.00 -5.37
C PHE A 293 -0.17 -5.74 -5.68
N THR A 294 -0.73 -6.60 -6.52
CA THR A 294 -2.12 -6.61 -6.95
C THR A 294 -2.84 -7.84 -6.40
N ALA A 295 -4.10 -7.70 -6.03
CA ALA A 295 -4.95 -8.80 -5.57
C ALA A 295 -6.29 -8.83 -6.31
N PRO A 296 -7.00 -9.98 -6.30
CA PRO A 296 -8.29 -10.11 -6.97
C PRO A 296 -9.37 -9.17 -6.43
N ASP A 297 -10.17 -8.61 -7.31
CA ASP A 297 -11.43 -7.93 -7.00
C ASP A 297 -12.59 -8.48 -7.84
N GLY A 298 -13.79 -7.88 -7.71
CA GLY A 298 -14.99 -8.28 -8.45
C GLY A 298 -15.62 -9.57 -7.95
N THR A 299 -15.26 -10.04 -6.75
CA THR A 299 -15.81 -11.25 -6.14
C THR A 299 -17.17 -10.99 -5.47
N ASN A 300 -17.86 -12.07 -5.13
CA ASN A 300 -19.21 -12.01 -4.57
C ASN A 300 -19.24 -11.40 -3.15
N THR A 301 -20.38 -10.78 -2.84
CA THR A 301 -20.80 -10.42 -1.49
C THR A 301 -22.27 -10.79 -1.32
N THR A 302 -22.81 -10.70 -0.10
CA THR A 302 -24.20 -11.13 0.14
C THR A 302 -25.24 -10.02 0.06
N PHE A 303 -24.83 -8.73 0.06
CA PHE A 303 -25.76 -7.63 0.28
C PHE A 303 -25.50 -6.32 -0.48
N PHE A 304 -24.32 -6.11 -1.07
CA PHE A 304 -23.98 -4.84 -1.72
C PHE A 304 -23.17 -5.03 -3.00
N GLY A 305 -23.10 -3.98 -3.83
CA GLY A 305 -22.54 -4.09 -5.16
C GLY A 305 -23.59 -4.45 -6.19
N SER A 306 -23.14 -4.94 -7.34
CA SER A 306 -24.01 -5.32 -8.47
C SER A 306 -23.59 -6.67 -9.02
N ASP A 307 -24.57 -7.50 -9.34
CA ASP A 307 -24.38 -8.79 -10.00
C ASP A 307 -23.85 -8.58 -11.43
N ILE A 308 -22.93 -9.44 -11.87
CA ILE A 308 -22.31 -9.37 -13.19
C ILE A 308 -22.75 -10.55 -14.06
N ALA A 309 -22.90 -10.30 -15.36
CA ALA A 309 -23.28 -11.36 -16.30
C ALA A 309 -22.15 -12.38 -16.56
N GLN A 310 -20.95 -12.09 -16.07
CA GLN A 310 -19.74 -12.87 -16.26
C GLN A 310 -19.62 -14.05 -15.29
N ASP A 311 -20.39 -14.05 -14.19
CA ASP A 311 -20.45 -15.19 -13.28
C ASP A 311 -21.74 -16.02 -13.47
N SER A 312 -21.83 -17.12 -12.74
CA SER A 312 -22.89 -18.12 -12.92
C SER A 312 -24.02 -18.03 -11.91
N ASP A 313 -23.91 -17.14 -10.93
CA ASP A 313 -24.85 -17.04 -9.84
C ASP A 313 -25.68 -15.74 -9.93
N SER A 314 -26.08 -15.19 -8.79
CA SER A 314 -26.90 -13.97 -8.74
C SER A 314 -26.55 -13.12 -7.52
N SER A 315 -25.38 -13.37 -6.95
CA SER A 315 -24.85 -12.66 -5.80
C SER A 315 -24.22 -11.38 -6.32
N PRO A 316 -24.40 -10.25 -5.63
CA PRO A 316 -23.77 -9.02 -6.08
C PRO A 316 -22.24 -9.08 -5.93
N ASN A 317 -21.51 -8.51 -6.88
CA ASN A 317 -20.06 -8.44 -6.87
C ASN A 317 -19.56 -7.10 -6.33
N PHE A 318 -18.41 -7.11 -5.65
CA PHE A 318 -17.73 -5.91 -5.15
C PHE A 318 -16.39 -5.68 -5.87
N PHE A 319 -16.30 -4.55 -6.56
CA PHE A 319 -15.13 -4.12 -7.33
C PHE A 319 -14.37 -2.99 -6.64
N GLY A 320 -13.11 -2.81 -7.03
CA GLY A 320 -12.21 -1.78 -6.57
C GLY A 320 -10.99 -2.35 -5.85
N THR A 321 -9.97 -1.51 -5.69
CA THR A 321 -8.86 -1.79 -4.75
C THR A 321 -9.38 -2.02 -3.31
N SER A 322 -10.56 -1.47 -2.99
CA SER A 322 -11.33 -1.74 -1.76
C SER A 322 -11.76 -3.21 -1.58
N ALA A 323 -11.92 -3.95 -2.68
CA ALA A 323 -12.17 -5.39 -2.66
C ALA A 323 -10.86 -6.19 -2.75
N ALA A 324 -9.82 -5.67 -3.41
CA ALA A 324 -8.52 -6.33 -3.51
C ALA A 324 -7.75 -6.38 -2.17
N ALA A 325 -7.68 -5.27 -1.44
CA ALA A 325 -7.00 -5.18 -0.15
C ALA A 325 -7.43 -6.27 0.86
N PRO A 326 -8.73 -6.51 1.12
CA PRO A 326 -9.15 -7.57 2.04
C PRO A 326 -8.79 -8.99 1.55
N HIS A 327 -8.69 -9.25 0.24
CA HIS A 327 -8.20 -10.56 -0.23
C HIS A 327 -6.73 -10.75 0.14
N ALA A 328 -5.87 -9.75 -0.09
CA ALA A 328 -4.46 -9.81 0.30
C ALA A 328 -4.29 -10.00 1.82
N ALA A 329 -5.05 -9.26 2.63
CA ALA A 329 -5.03 -9.39 4.08
C ALA A 329 -5.48 -10.78 4.56
N ALA A 330 -6.48 -11.38 3.90
CA ALA A 330 -6.92 -12.73 4.22
C ALA A 330 -5.86 -13.79 3.88
N VAL A 331 -5.12 -13.63 2.77
CA VAL A 331 -3.97 -14.49 2.46
C VAL A 331 -2.88 -14.36 3.53
N ALA A 332 -2.60 -13.15 4.00
CA ALA A 332 -1.65 -12.91 5.09
C ALA A 332 -2.04 -13.62 6.39
N ALA A 333 -3.34 -13.68 6.72
CA ALA A 333 -3.82 -14.44 7.88
C ALA A 333 -3.57 -15.96 7.73
N LEU A 334 -3.78 -16.52 6.52
CA LEU A 334 -3.43 -17.92 6.24
C LEU A 334 -1.92 -18.18 6.29
N MET A 335 -1.12 -17.21 5.86
CA MET A 335 0.34 -17.28 5.95
C MET A 335 0.81 -17.32 7.42
N GLN A 336 0.23 -16.49 8.29
CA GLN A 336 0.49 -16.55 9.73
C GLN A 336 0.11 -17.92 10.30
N GLU A 337 -1.08 -18.46 9.96
CA GLU A 337 -1.51 -19.79 10.40
C GLU A 337 -0.51 -20.88 9.97
N ALA A 338 -0.11 -20.87 8.70
CA ALA A 338 0.83 -21.85 8.14
C ALA A 338 2.22 -21.79 8.78
N ALA A 339 2.67 -20.60 9.20
CA ALA A 339 3.96 -20.40 9.83
C ALA A 339 4.00 -20.72 11.35
N GLY A 340 2.88 -21.12 11.95
CA GLY A 340 2.80 -21.47 13.38
C GLY A 340 1.78 -20.66 14.19
N GLY A 341 1.02 -19.78 13.54
CA GLY A 341 -0.03 -18.97 14.14
C GLY A 341 0.36 -17.50 14.34
N PRO A 342 -0.45 -16.73 15.11
CA PRO A 342 -0.24 -15.32 15.41
C PRO A 342 1.22 -14.93 15.72
N ASN A 343 1.72 -13.90 15.03
CA ASN A 343 3.07 -13.34 15.20
C ASN A 343 4.23 -14.29 14.82
N SER A 344 3.97 -15.35 14.04
CA SER A 344 5.03 -16.24 13.56
C SER A 344 5.83 -15.61 12.41
N LEU A 345 5.21 -14.70 11.66
CA LEU A 345 5.83 -13.91 10.61
C LEU A 345 5.78 -12.43 10.95
N THR A 346 6.85 -11.72 10.63
CA THR A 346 6.88 -10.26 10.59
C THR A 346 6.11 -9.72 9.38
N PRO A 347 5.68 -8.45 9.39
CA PRO A 347 5.05 -7.83 8.24
C PRO A 347 5.87 -7.93 6.95
N GLU A 348 7.18 -7.67 7.03
CA GLU A 348 8.05 -7.69 5.85
C GLU A 348 8.25 -9.11 5.30
N GLU A 349 8.27 -10.14 6.15
CA GLU A 349 8.30 -11.54 5.69
C GLU A 349 7.03 -11.91 4.91
N ILE A 350 5.86 -11.43 5.37
CA ILE A 350 4.59 -11.60 4.66
C ILE A 350 4.62 -10.87 3.31
N TYR A 351 5.00 -9.59 3.29
CA TYR A 351 5.06 -8.81 2.06
C TYR A 351 6.04 -9.42 1.07
N THR A 352 7.27 -9.73 1.50
CA THR A 352 8.29 -10.36 0.65
C THR A 352 7.83 -11.70 0.08
N ALA A 353 7.10 -12.52 0.84
CA ALA A 353 6.58 -13.78 0.34
C ALA A 353 5.47 -13.58 -0.69
N LEU A 354 4.55 -12.63 -0.48
CA LEU A 354 3.52 -12.26 -1.46
C LEU A 354 4.13 -11.69 -2.76
N GLU A 355 5.15 -10.85 -2.63
CA GLU A 355 5.85 -10.23 -3.75
C GLU A 355 6.63 -11.25 -4.58
N ASN A 356 7.39 -12.15 -3.94
CA ASN A 356 8.24 -13.12 -4.64
C ASN A 356 7.47 -14.23 -5.36
N THR A 357 6.25 -14.53 -4.92
CA THR A 357 5.41 -15.56 -5.52
C THR A 357 4.36 -15.01 -6.49
N ALA A 358 4.24 -13.68 -6.59
CA ALA A 358 3.29 -13.04 -7.49
C ALA A 358 3.55 -13.38 -8.97
N ILE A 359 2.47 -13.42 -9.75
CA ILE A 359 2.54 -13.50 -11.21
C ILE A 359 2.64 -12.08 -11.75
N ASP A 360 3.74 -11.80 -12.44
CA ASP A 360 3.97 -10.54 -13.14
C ASP A 360 2.84 -10.21 -14.13
N MET A 361 2.37 -8.96 -14.12
CA MET A 361 1.24 -8.48 -14.92
C MET A 361 1.67 -7.56 -16.08
N GLY A 362 2.96 -7.23 -16.17
CA GLY A 362 3.49 -6.24 -17.10
C GLY A 362 4.95 -6.48 -17.46
N ASP A 363 5.78 -5.47 -17.16
CA ASP A 363 7.23 -5.59 -17.33
C ASP A 363 7.81 -6.39 -16.16
N SER A 364 8.80 -7.24 -16.46
CA SER A 364 9.39 -8.12 -15.45
C SER A 364 9.88 -7.37 -14.20
N GLY A 365 9.34 -7.75 -13.04
CA GLY A 365 9.69 -7.21 -11.73
C GLY A 365 8.71 -6.14 -11.26
N PHE A 366 9.12 -5.39 -10.24
CA PHE A 366 8.30 -4.32 -9.69
C PHE A 366 8.02 -3.21 -10.72
N ASP A 367 6.75 -2.80 -10.82
CA ASP A 367 6.32 -1.60 -11.53
C ASP A 367 5.25 -0.82 -10.73
N PHE A 368 5.19 0.49 -10.92
CA PHE A 368 4.27 1.35 -10.14
C PHE A 368 2.77 1.17 -10.48
N ASN A 369 2.39 0.38 -11.48
CA ASN A 369 0.98 0.11 -11.79
C ASN A 369 0.48 -1.15 -11.08
N THR A 370 1.30 -2.20 -11.03
CA THR A 370 0.86 -3.53 -10.55
C THR A 370 1.65 -4.04 -9.34
N GLY A 371 2.68 -3.30 -8.91
CA GLY A 371 3.62 -3.73 -7.89
C GLY A 371 4.48 -4.87 -8.40
N ASN A 372 4.62 -5.92 -7.60
CA ASN A 372 5.24 -7.19 -8.02
C ASN A 372 4.27 -8.13 -8.79
N GLY A 373 3.07 -7.66 -9.11
CA GLY A 373 2.06 -8.42 -9.86
C GLY A 373 0.96 -9.04 -8.99
N LEU A 374 0.26 -10.03 -9.54
CA LEU A 374 -0.90 -10.68 -8.92
C LEU A 374 -0.46 -11.69 -7.86
N ILE A 375 -0.80 -11.46 -6.59
CA ILE A 375 -0.47 -12.39 -5.50
C ILE A 375 -0.99 -13.81 -5.77
N GLN A 376 -0.19 -14.82 -5.42
CA GLN A 376 -0.55 -16.23 -5.54
C GLN A 376 -0.63 -16.87 -4.16
N ALA A 377 -1.87 -17.03 -3.66
CA ALA A 377 -2.10 -17.47 -2.29
C ALA A 377 -1.48 -18.84 -1.94
N PRO A 378 -1.65 -19.91 -2.74
CA PRO A 378 -1.04 -21.20 -2.44
C PRO A 378 0.48 -21.13 -2.34
N GLU A 379 1.13 -20.46 -3.28
CA GLU A 379 2.57 -20.31 -3.37
C GLU A 379 3.12 -19.46 -2.21
N ALA A 380 2.45 -18.35 -1.87
CA ALA A 380 2.83 -17.51 -0.73
C ALA A 380 2.72 -18.26 0.61
N ILE A 381 1.66 -19.06 0.79
CA ILE A 381 1.46 -19.89 1.98
C ILE A 381 2.53 -20.99 2.07
N GLU A 382 2.81 -21.70 0.97
CA GLU A 382 3.84 -22.73 0.92
C GLU A 382 5.24 -22.15 1.22
N ALA A 383 5.55 -20.95 0.71
CA ALA A 383 6.83 -20.29 0.92
C ALA A 383 7.14 -19.98 2.39
N VAL A 384 6.12 -19.78 3.23
CA VAL A 384 6.29 -19.46 4.66
C VAL A 384 6.04 -20.64 5.58
N ALA A 385 5.32 -21.67 5.14
CA ALA A 385 5.11 -22.90 5.91
C ALA A 385 6.44 -23.62 6.22
N ASP A 386 7.42 -23.53 5.31
CA ASP A 386 8.75 -24.13 5.48
C ASP A 386 9.67 -23.36 6.45
N GLN A 387 9.32 -22.13 6.85
CA GLN A 387 10.11 -21.35 7.83
C GLN A 387 9.95 -21.88 9.27
N GLY A 388 8.87 -22.61 9.56
CA GLY A 388 8.65 -23.30 10.83
C GLY A 388 9.31 -24.69 10.91
N ASN A 389 9.89 -25.18 9.81
CA ASN A 389 10.57 -26.47 9.77
C ASN A 389 12.05 -26.30 10.14
N GLU A 390 12.31 -26.19 11.44
CA GLU A 390 13.65 -26.35 12.01
C GLU A 390 14.13 -27.77 11.67
N SER A 391 14.77 -27.97 10.51
CA SER A 391 15.28 -29.29 10.15
C SER A 391 16.27 -29.79 11.22
N PRO A 392 16.24 -31.08 11.59
CA PRO A 392 17.14 -31.61 12.60
C PRO A 392 18.60 -31.39 12.19
N THR A 393 19.42 -30.90 13.13
CA THR A 393 20.86 -30.69 12.90
C THR A 393 21.68 -31.66 13.74
N ALA A 394 22.59 -32.39 13.09
CA ALA A 394 23.49 -33.32 13.75
C ALA A 394 24.92 -32.77 13.79
N VAL A 395 25.57 -32.87 14.94
CA VAL A 395 26.93 -32.36 15.18
C VAL A 395 27.83 -33.50 15.63
N ASN A 396 28.81 -33.85 14.80
CA ASN A 396 29.76 -34.93 15.06
C ASN A 396 30.43 -34.84 16.45
N ASN A 397 30.33 -35.90 17.24
CA ASN A 397 31.08 -36.05 18.49
C ASN A 397 32.46 -36.68 18.25
N THR A 398 33.40 -36.41 19.15
CA THR A 398 34.69 -37.09 19.19
C THR A 398 35.02 -37.48 20.62
N ALA A 399 35.39 -38.73 20.83
CA ALA A 399 35.87 -39.24 22.10
C ALA A 399 37.12 -40.11 21.89
N SER A 400 37.99 -40.17 22.89
CA SER A 400 39.17 -41.02 22.91
C SER A 400 39.24 -41.79 24.22
N THR A 401 39.62 -43.06 24.14
CA THR A 401 39.80 -43.94 25.29
C THR A 401 41.09 -44.73 25.08
N GLU A 402 41.65 -45.27 26.15
CA GLU A 402 42.78 -46.20 26.07
C GLU A 402 42.34 -47.50 25.38
N GLU A 403 43.31 -48.23 24.83
CA GLU A 403 43.04 -49.55 24.25
C GLU A 403 42.35 -50.48 25.26
N ASP A 404 41.44 -51.33 24.74
CA ASP A 404 40.62 -52.28 25.51
C ASP A 404 39.77 -51.67 26.65
N THR A 405 39.56 -50.35 26.64
CA THR A 405 38.71 -49.65 27.61
C THR A 405 37.45 -49.14 26.94
N ALA A 406 36.29 -49.70 27.31
CA ALA A 406 34.99 -49.24 26.80
C ALA A 406 34.74 -47.78 27.19
N THR A 407 34.15 -47.01 26.28
CA THR A 407 33.72 -45.63 26.48
C THR A 407 32.27 -45.49 26.04
N THR A 408 31.53 -44.60 26.71
CA THR A 408 30.16 -44.26 26.35
C THR A 408 30.12 -42.81 25.85
N ILE A 409 29.50 -42.58 24.70
CA ILE A 409 29.42 -41.29 24.04
C ILE A 409 27.95 -40.86 24.01
N ASN A 410 27.67 -39.68 24.57
CA ASN A 410 26.35 -39.07 24.44
C ASN A 410 26.25 -38.32 23.11
N VAL A 411 25.93 -39.06 22.05
CA VAL A 411 25.96 -38.55 20.68
C VAL A 411 24.90 -37.49 20.40
N LEU A 412 23.80 -37.50 21.14
CA LEU A 412 22.69 -36.56 20.96
C LEU A 412 22.83 -35.27 21.78
N SER A 413 23.88 -35.14 22.60
CA SER A 413 24.02 -34.02 23.55
C SER A 413 24.18 -32.64 22.92
N ASN A 414 24.53 -32.61 21.64
CA ASN A 414 24.81 -31.42 20.83
C ASN A 414 24.09 -31.47 19.48
N ASP A 415 23.13 -32.38 19.35
CA ASP A 415 22.22 -32.47 18.21
C ASP A 415 20.95 -31.70 18.54
N ASP A 416 20.27 -31.22 17.50
CA ASP A 416 18.96 -30.60 17.57
C ASP A 416 17.96 -31.45 16.79
N PHE A 417 16.85 -31.81 17.42
CA PHE A 417 15.80 -32.60 16.77
C PHE A 417 14.85 -31.74 15.92
N GLY A 418 14.95 -30.42 16.01
CA GLY A 418 14.05 -29.53 15.31
C GLY A 418 12.65 -29.46 15.92
N GLY A 419 11.74 -28.79 15.22
CA GLY A 419 10.40 -28.47 15.71
C GLY A 419 9.51 -29.70 15.92
N ASP A 420 9.73 -30.78 15.16
CA ASP A 420 8.99 -32.05 15.28
C ASP A 420 9.44 -32.90 16.49
N GLY A 421 10.61 -32.59 17.05
CA GLY A 421 11.20 -33.33 18.14
C GLY A 421 11.74 -34.72 17.75
N PRO A 422 12.22 -35.50 18.74
CA PRO A 422 12.87 -36.79 18.51
C PRO A 422 11.92 -37.83 17.93
N ALA A 423 12.46 -38.71 17.08
CA ALA A 423 11.71 -39.86 16.56
C ALA A 423 11.29 -40.83 17.69
N SER A 424 10.31 -41.70 17.43
CA SER A 424 9.80 -42.67 18.43
C SER A 424 10.54 -44.02 18.42
N ASN A 425 11.76 -44.04 17.86
CA ASN A 425 12.60 -45.23 17.75
C ASN A 425 14.00 -44.94 18.27
N SER A 426 14.63 -45.95 18.86
CA SER A 426 16.02 -45.88 19.32
C SER A 426 17.02 -45.59 18.19
N LEU A 427 18.17 -45.02 18.57
CA LEU A 427 19.35 -44.83 17.75
C LEU A 427 19.76 -46.12 17.05
N VAL A 428 20.28 -45.98 15.83
CA VAL A 428 20.79 -47.11 15.05
C VAL A 428 22.20 -46.82 14.57
N ILE A 429 23.05 -47.84 14.62
CA ILE A 429 24.38 -47.77 14.03
C ILE A 429 24.23 -47.99 12.52
N ALA A 430 24.21 -46.90 11.77
CA ALA A 430 24.04 -46.92 10.31
C ALA A 430 25.25 -47.54 9.58
N SER A 431 26.45 -47.43 10.15
CA SER A 431 27.68 -48.02 9.61
C SER A 431 28.55 -48.61 10.72
N ALA A 432 29.09 -49.80 10.48
CA ALA A 432 29.93 -50.47 11.47
C ALA A 432 31.23 -49.71 11.70
N ALA A 433 31.73 -49.74 12.95
CA ALA A 433 33.01 -49.17 13.30
C ALA A 433 34.14 -49.81 12.47
N SER A 434 35.08 -48.99 12.01
CA SER A 434 36.25 -49.45 11.24
C SER A 434 37.21 -50.27 12.09
N ASN A 435 37.20 -50.07 13.41
CA ASN A 435 37.96 -50.82 14.41
C ASN A 435 37.12 -50.96 15.70
N GLY A 436 37.10 -52.14 16.30
CA GLY A 436 36.33 -52.42 17.52
C GLY A 436 34.84 -52.69 17.29
N ASN A 437 34.05 -52.59 18.37
CA ASN A 437 32.60 -52.79 18.37
C ASN A 437 31.91 -51.54 18.93
N ALA A 438 30.91 -51.03 18.21
CA ALA A 438 29.97 -50.03 18.71
C ALA A 438 28.63 -50.72 19.01
N ALA A 439 27.96 -50.32 20.08
CA ALA A 439 26.64 -50.81 20.45
C ALA A 439 25.79 -49.65 20.96
N VAL A 440 24.49 -49.67 20.68
CA VAL A 440 23.58 -48.66 21.23
C VAL A 440 23.18 -49.09 22.64
N ASP A 441 23.43 -48.23 23.62
CA ASP A 441 22.84 -48.32 24.95
C ASP A 441 21.59 -47.45 24.97
N ASN A 442 20.43 -48.11 24.96
CA ASN A 442 19.15 -47.44 24.89
C ASN A 442 18.51 -47.20 26.25
N SER A 443 19.25 -47.29 27.35
CA SER A 443 18.75 -47.03 28.73
C SER A 443 17.49 -47.81 29.15
N GLY A 444 17.05 -48.82 28.39
CA GLY A 444 15.78 -49.53 28.56
C GLY A 444 14.55 -48.84 27.92
N THR A 445 14.74 -47.81 27.09
CA THR A 445 13.74 -46.92 26.48
C THR A 445 13.70 -47.04 24.94
N PRO A 446 13.28 -48.19 24.36
CA PRO A 446 13.38 -48.43 22.91
C PRO A 446 12.55 -47.50 22.01
N ASN A 447 11.66 -46.70 22.58
CA ASN A 447 10.79 -45.75 21.87
C ASN A 447 11.12 -44.28 22.16
N ASP A 448 12.23 -44.01 22.85
CA ASP A 448 12.66 -42.66 23.22
C ASP A 448 14.17 -42.58 22.99
N PRO A 449 14.64 -41.96 21.90
CA PRO A 449 16.06 -41.88 21.60
C PRO A 449 16.77 -40.82 22.46
N THR A 450 16.07 -39.97 23.21
CA THR A 450 16.68 -38.79 23.86
C THR A 450 17.72 -39.12 24.92
N ASP A 451 17.71 -40.35 25.44
CA ASP A 451 18.67 -40.85 26.42
C ASP A 451 19.59 -41.96 25.87
N ASP A 452 19.51 -42.25 24.57
CA ASP A 452 20.35 -43.24 23.92
C ASP A 452 21.82 -42.78 23.81
N ARG A 453 22.73 -43.75 23.90
CA ARG A 453 24.18 -43.54 23.82
C ARG A 453 24.86 -44.60 22.96
N ILE A 454 26.08 -44.33 22.51
CA ILE A 454 26.94 -45.29 21.80
C ILE A 454 28.14 -45.70 22.65
#